data_AF-A0A7W1LFN9-F1
#
_entry.id   AF-A0A7W1LFN9-F1
#
_cell.length_a   1.000
_cell.length_b   1.000
_cell.length_c   1.000
_cell.angle_alpha   90.00
_cell.angle_beta   90.00
_cell.angle_gamma   90.00
#
_symmetry.space_group_name_H-M   'P 1'
#
loop_
_entity.id
_entity.type
_entity.pdbx_description
1 polymer ?
#
loop_
_entity_poly.entity_id
_entity_poly.type
_entity_poly.pdbx_seq_one_letter_code
_entity_poly.pdbx_strand_id
1 'polypeptide(L)'
;RRRTYSLTDSGLAVLRDWLREPTVEQTQMRDLGLLKLFFGQFLSSEEVVAHAHLQEANHRARLAAYAAIDAHLAGHEPDRVAYARATLRMGLLNEEAFVRFWAEIAQRPPQTSLQAE
;
A
#
# COMPACT_ATOMS: atom_id res chain seq x y z
N ARG A 1 28.62 21.98 -6.26
CA ARG A 1 28.24 22.12 -7.69
C ARG A 1 27.14 21.09 -7.99
N ARG A 2 25.95 21.50 -8.47
CA ARG A 2 24.82 20.59 -8.77
C ARG A 2 25.00 19.94 -10.15
N ARG A 3 24.76 18.62 -10.26
CA ARG A 3 24.69 17.89 -11.55
C ARG A 3 23.22 17.65 -11.89
N THR A 4 22.86 17.81 -13.16
CA THR A 4 21.52 17.53 -13.70
C THR A 4 21.65 16.48 -14.79
N TYR A 5 20.73 15.53 -14.83
CA TYR A 5 20.71 14.44 -15.80
C TYR A 5 19.51 14.60 -16.75
N SER A 6 19.66 14.11 -17.98
CA SER A 6 18.60 14.07 -18.99
C SER A 6 18.71 12.75 -19.76
N LEU A 7 17.58 12.25 -20.26
CA LEU A 7 17.58 11.07 -21.12
C LEU A 7 18.18 11.41 -22.48
N THR A 8 19.03 10.52 -23.00
CA THR A 8 19.44 10.53 -24.40
C THR A 8 18.33 9.93 -25.26
N ASP A 9 18.40 10.14 -26.58
CA ASP A 9 17.46 9.50 -27.52
C ASP A 9 17.50 7.98 -27.44
N SER A 10 18.69 7.41 -27.26
CA SER A 10 18.87 5.97 -27.04
C SER A 10 18.24 5.51 -25.73
N GLY A 11 18.37 6.28 -24.64
CA GLY A 11 17.73 5.96 -23.37
C GLY A 11 16.21 6.04 -23.45
N LEU A 12 15.68 7.00 -24.20
CA LEU A 12 14.24 7.12 -24.43
C LEU A 12 13.70 5.99 -25.31
N ALA A 13 14.47 5.49 -26.28
CA ALA A 13 14.12 4.31 -27.05
C ALA A 13 14.00 3.07 -26.15
N VAL A 14 15.02 2.81 -25.32
CA VAL A 14 15.02 1.68 -24.35
C VAL A 14 13.82 1.76 -23.40
N LEU A 15 13.52 2.95 -22.87
CA LEU A 15 12.35 3.13 -22.00
C LEU A 15 11.03 2.78 -22.72
N ARG A 16 10.87 3.21 -23.97
CA ARG A 16 9.66 2.90 -24.75
C ARG A 16 9.54 1.41 -25.08
N ASP A 17 10.66 0.75 -25.33
CA ASP A 17 10.66 -0.69 -25.62
C ASP A 17 10.24 -1.46 -24.37
N TRP A 18 10.81 -1.14 -23.21
CA TRP A 18 10.40 -1.70 -21.92
C TRP A 18 8.91 -1.47 -21.61
N LEU A 19 8.38 -0.27 -21.86
CA LEU A 19 6.95 0.02 -21.64
C LEU A 19 5.99 -0.81 -22.52
N ARG A 20 6.47 -1.38 -23.64
CA ARG A 20 5.68 -2.24 -24.52
C ARG A 20 5.79 -3.72 -24.17
N GLU A 21 6.75 -4.09 -23.33
CA GLU A 21 6.89 -5.47 -22.88
C GLU A 21 5.68 -5.87 -22.02
N PRO A 22 5.00 -6.98 -22.33
CA PRO A 22 3.85 -7.40 -21.54
C PRO A 22 4.31 -7.82 -20.14
N THR A 23 3.64 -7.31 -19.12
CA THR A 23 3.86 -7.76 -17.73
C THR A 23 2.93 -8.93 -17.42
N VAL A 24 3.51 -10.12 -17.26
CA VAL A 24 2.79 -11.35 -16.87
C VAL A 24 3.00 -11.73 -15.40
N GLU A 25 3.89 -11.02 -14.72
CA GLU A 25 4.19 -11.26 -13.32
C GLU A 25 3.00 -10.88 -12.43
N GLN A 26 2.71 -11.74 -11.46
CA GLN A 26 1.72 -11.44 -10.44
C GLN A 26 2.28 -10.41 -9.46
N THR A 27 1.42 -9.51 -9.00
CA THR A 27 1.76 -8.56 -7.93
C THR A 27 2.23 -9.33 -6.69
N GLN A 28 3.47 -9.10 -6.27
CA GLN A 28 4.02 -9.66 -5.05
C GLN A 28 3.71 -8.73 -3.87
N MET A 29 2.93 -9.20 -2.91
CA MET A 29 2.60 -8.46 -1.69
C MET A 29 3.33 -9.10 -0.50
N ARG A 30 4.22 -8.34 0.16
CA ARG A 30 4.90 -8.74 1.39
C ARG A 30 4.42 -7.89 2.55
N ASP A 31 3.53 -8.44 3.37
CA ASP A 31 2.96 -7.75 4.53
C ASP A 31 3.24 -8.54 5.82
N LEU A 32 4.04 -7.94 6.71
CA LEU A 32 4.40 -8.56 7.99
C LEU A 32 3.27 -8.51 9.03
N GLY A 33 2.35 -7.54 8.93
CA GLY A 33 1.18 -7.48 9.80
C GLY A 33 0.23 -8.65 9.52
N LEU A 34 -0.07 -8.90 8.24
CA LEU A 34 -0.85 -10.06 7.82
C LEU A 34 -0.18 -11.38 8.21
N LEU A 35 1.15 -11.48 8.04
CA LEU A 35 1.88 -12.67 8.47
C LEU A 35 1.81 -12.90 9.99
N LYS A 36 1.87 -11.84 10.80
CA LYS A 36 1.69 -11.95 12.25
C LYS A 36 0.26 -12.33 12.63
N LEU A 37 -0.73 -11.73 11.98
CA LEU A 37 -2.14 -12.07 12.18
C LEU A 37 -2.43 -13.54 11.83
N PHE A 38 -1.79 -14.07 10.77
CA PHE A 38 -1.88 -15.48 10.42
C PHE A 38 -1.46 -16.42 11.57
N PHE A 39 -0.47 -16.02 12.36
CA PHE A 39 -0.04 -16.74 13.57
C PHE A 39 -0.75 -16.25 14.85
N GLY A 40 -1.87 -15.55 14.72
CA GLY A 40 -2.59 -14.92 15.83
C GLY A 40 -3.11 -15.90 16.90
N GLN A 41 -3.22 -17.20 16.59
CA GLN A 41 -3.60 -18.23 17.56
C GLN A 41 -2.67 -18.34 18.79
N PHE A 42 -1.45 -17.82 18.69
CA PHE A 42 -0.47 -17.80 19.77
C PHE A 42 -0.55 -16.52 20.63
N LEU A 43 -1.49 -15.64 20.33
CA LEU A 43 -1.74 -14.40 21.05
C LEU A 43 -3.09 -14.47 21.77
N SER A 44 -3.22 -13.74 22.87
CA SER A 44 -4.52 -13.44 23.45
C SER A 44 -5.35 -12.54 22.52
N SER A 45 -6.67 -12.55 22.70
CA SER A 45 -7.56 -11.67 21.94
C SER A 45 -7.21 -10.18 22.12
N GLU A 46 -6.75 -9.78 23.32
CA GLU A 46 -6.34 -8.40 23.59
C GLU A 46 -5.08 -8.02 22.80
N GLU A 47 -4.10 -8.91 22.72
CA GLU A 47 -2.89 -8.71 21.92
C GLU A 47 -3.19 -8.63 20.42
N VAL A 48 -4.13 -9.43 19.91
CA VAL A 48 -4.60 -9.34 18.51
C VAL A 48 -5.24 -8.00 18.24
N VAL A 49 -6.11 -7.50 19.13
CA VAL A 49 -6.77 -6.19 19.00
C VAL A 49 -5.74 -5.06 19.04
N ALA A 50 -4.78 -5.10 19.97
CA ALA A 50 -3.71 -4.13 20.05
C ALA A 50 -2.85 -4.13 18.76
N HIS A 51 -2.56 -5.31 18.21
CA HIS A 51 -1.86 -5.44 16.94
C HIS A 51 -2.65 -4.80 15.79
N ALA A 52 -3.95 -5.08 15.72
CA ALA A 52 -4.82 -4.56 14.67
C ALA A 52 -4.91 -3.03 14.70
N HIS A 53 -5.05 -2.41 15.87
CA HIS A 53 -5.04 -0.95 16.00
C HIS A 53 -3.72 -0.34 15.56
N LEU A 54 -2.58 -0.96 15.88
CA LEU A 54 -1.29 -0.48 15.40
C LEU A 54 -1.19 -0.53 13.87
N GLN A 55 -1.63 -1.62 13.25
CA GLN A 55 -1.63 -1.74 11.79
C GLN A 55 -2.60 -0.74 11.14
N GLU A 56 -3.81 -0.60 11.68
CA GLU A 56 -4.78 0.39 11.22
C GLU A 56 -4.18 1.80 11.24
N ALA A 57 -3.53 2.19 12.34
CA ALA A 57 -2.87 3.49 12.45
C ALA A 57 -1.76 3.68 11.40
N ASN A 58 -0.94 2.66 11.16
CA ASN A 58 0.10 2.71 10.12
C ASN A 58 -0.48 2.89 8.71
N HIS A 59 -1.55 2.17 8.38
CA HIS A 59 -2.21 2.30 7.08
C HIS A 59 -2.95 3.64 6.94
N ARG A 60 -3.54 4.17 8.02
CA ARG A 60 -4.12 5.53 8.02
C ARG A 60 -3.05 6.60 7.76
N ALA A 61 -1.88 6.47 8.34
CA ALA A 61 -0.76 7.38 8.09
C ALA A 61 -0.31 7.34 6.62
N ARG A 62 -0.21 6.14 6.02
CA ARG A 62 0.11 5.98 4.59
C ARG A 62 -0.99 6.53 3.68
N LEU A 63 -2.26 6.28 4.01
CA LEU A 63 -3.40 6.83 3.30
C LEU A 63 -3.38 8.37 3.31
N ALA A 64 -3.11 8.98 4.47
CA ALA A 64 -2.96 10.43 4.58
C ALA A 64 -1.82 10.98 3.73
N ALA A 65 -0.67 10.28 3.69
CA ALA A 65 0.44 10.65 2.82
C ALA A 65 0.07 10.59 1.33
N TYR A 66 -0.67 9.56 0.90
CA TYR A 66 -1.13 9.45 -0.48
C TYR A 66 -2.19 10.51 -0.83
N ALA A 67 -3.10 10.83 0.09
CA ALA A 67 -4.06 11.92 -0.10
C ALA A 67 -3.37 13.28 -0.24
N ALA A 68 -2.27 13.52 0.50
CA ALA A 68 -1.46 14.72 0.35
C ALA A 68 -0.77 14.80 -1.03
N ILE A 69 -0.29 13.67 -1.56
CA ILE A 69 0.25 13.61 -2.93
C ILE A 69 -0.86 13.92 -3.94
N ASP A 70 -2.05 13.37 -3.79
CA ASP A 70 -3.17 13.62 -4.71
C ASP A 70 -3.57 15.11 -4.72
N ALA A 71 -3.65 15.71 -3.53
CA ALA A 71 -3.89 17.15 -3.39
C ALA A 71 -2.80 18.00 -4.06
N HIS A 72 -1.53 17.60 -3.95
CA HIS A 72 -0.43 18.28 -4.65
C HIS A 72 -0.54 18.16 -6.17
N LEU A 73 -0.91 16.98 -6.69
CA LEU A 73 -1.16 16.77 -8.11
C LEU A 73 -2.40 17.52 -8.62
N ALA A 74 -3.28 18.01 -7.75
CA ALA A 74 -4.40 18.91 -8.10
C ALA A 74 -3.99 20.33 -8.48
N GLY A 75 -2.79 20.76 -8.10
CA GLY A 75 -2.23 22.02 -8.57
C GLY A 75 -1.62 21.98 -9.98
N HIS A 76 -1.65 20.85 -10.68
CA HIS A 76 -0.98 20.65 -11.95
C HIS A 76 -1.96 20.36 -13.10
N GLU A 77 -1.55 20.70 -14.33
CA GLU A 77 -2.33 20.42 -15.54
C GLU A 77 -2.69 18.92 -15.65
N PRO A 78 -3.97 18.56 -15.86
CA PRO A 78 -4.44 17.17 -15.83
C PRO A 78 -3.63 16.21 -16.70
N ASP A 79 -3.33 16.61 -17.94
CA ASP A 79 -2.61 15.76 -18.91
C ASP A 79 -1.17 15.45 -18.46
N ARG A 80 -0.55 16.33 -17.68
CA ARG A 80 0.83 16.14 -17.20
C ARG A 80 0.92 15.15 -16.04
N VAL A 81 -0.18 14.94 -15.32
CA VAL A 81 -0.22 14.11 -14.11
C VAL A 81 -1.15 12.90 -14.24
N ALA A 82 -1.79 12.71 -15.39
CA ALA A 82 -2.79 11.66 -15.62
C ALA A 82 -2.29 10.26 -15.20
N TYR A 83 -1.12 9.84 -15.68
CA TYR A 83 -0.55 8.53 -15.35
C TYR A 83 -0.11 8.42 -13.88
N ALA A 84 0.41 9.51 -13.30
CA ALA A 84 0.78 9.55 -11.89
C ALA A 84 -0.45 9.41 -10.99
N ARG A 85 -1.54 10.13 -11.28
CA ARG A 85 -2.83 10.02 -10.59
C ARG A 85 -3.46 8.64 -10.75
N ALA A 86 -3.45 8.08 -11.95
CA ALA A 86 -3.97 6.74 -12.20
C ALA A 86 -3.26 5.69 -11.34
N THR A 87 -1.93 5.80 -11.21
CA THR A 87 -1.13 4.92 -10.35
C THR A 87 -1.41 5.17 -8.87
N LEU A 88 -1.45 6.44 -8.44
CA LEU A 88 -1.74 6.82 -7.05
C LEU A 88 -3.11 6.33 -6.59
N ARG A 89 -4.12 6.33 -7.48
CA ARG A 89 -5.45 5.80 -7.19
C ARG A 89 -5.41 4.36 -6.70
N MET A 90 -4.58 3.51 -7.29
CA MET A 90 -4.44 2.13 -6.81
C MET A 90 -3.85 2.09 -5.40
N GLY A 91 -2.87 2.96 -5.10
CA GLY A 91 -2.32 3.12 -3.75
C GLY A 91 -3.37 3.53 -2.72
N LEU A 92 -4.20 4.54 -3.05
CA LEU A 92 -5.30 5.01 -2.20
C LEU A 92 -6.30 3.88 -1.90
N LEU A 93 -6.78 3.20 -2.94
CA LEU A 93 -7.72 2.08 -2.82
C LEU A 93 -7.16 0.95 -1.95
N ASN A 94 -5.87 0.64 -2.11
CA ASN A 94 -5.20 -0.37 -1.31
C ASN A 94 -5.15 0.02 0.17
N GLU A 95 -4.72 1.24 0.50
CA GLU A 95 -4.64 1.67 1.89
C GLU A 95 -6.03 1.79 2.55
N GLU A 96 -7.05 2.23 1.84
CA GLU A 96 -8.44 2.21 2.32
C GLU A 96 -8.90 0.79 2.66
N ALA A 97 -8.57 -0.18 1.81
CA ALA A 97 -8.89 -1.58 2.05
C ALA A 97 -8.19 -2.12 3.31
N PHE A 98 -6.90 -1.80 3.50
CA PHE A 98 -6.16 -2.19 4.69
C PHE A 98 -6.68 -1.53 5.97
N VAL A 99 -6.97 -0.22 5.94
CA VAL A 99 -7.56 0.49 7.09
C VAL A 99 -8.87 -0.17 7.50
N ARG A 100 -9.76 -0.44 6.53
CA ARG A 100 -11.03 -1.12 6.79
C ARG A 100 -10.81 -2.51 7.38
N PHE A 101 -9.92 -3.31 6.78
CA PHE A 101 -9.61 -4.66 7.24
C PHE A 101 -9.12 -4.67 8.69
N TRP A 102 -8.14 -3.84 9.04
CA TRP A 102 -7.59 -3.83 10.40
C TRP A 102 -8.57 -3.28 11.43
N ALA A 103 -9.39 -2.28 11.06
CA ALA A 103 -10.48 -1.82 11.92
C ALA A 103 -11.49 -2.94 12.22
N GLU A 104 -11.81 -3.78 11.23
CA GLU A 104 -12.70 -4.93 11.41
C GLU A 104 -12.09 -5.98 12.34
N ILE A 105 -10.79 -6.29 12.20
CA ILE A 105 -10.07 -7.21 13.11
C ILE A 105 -10.04 -6.66 14.54
N ALA A 106 -9.84 -5.35 14.72
CA ALA A 106 -9.85 -4.74 16.05
C ALA A 106 -11.24 -4.82 16.72
N GLN A 107 -12.31 -4.67 15.94
CA GLN A 107 -13.68 -4.76 16.45
C GLN A 107 -14.13 -6.20 16.71
N ARG A 108 -13.68 -7.14 15.87
CA ARG A 108 -14.09 -8.54 15.87
C ARG A 108 -12.86 -9.42 15.65
N PRO A 109 -11.99 -9.56 16.66
CA PRO A 109 -10.80 -10.37 16.53
C PRO A 109 -11.19 -11.84 16.29
N PRO A 110 -10.47 -12.58 15.42
CA PRO A 110 -10.69 -14.00 15.24
C PRO A 110 -10.57 -14.73 16.59
N GLN A 111 -11.59 -15.52 16.93
CA GLN A 111 -11.58 -16.33 18.14
C GLN A 111 -10.94 -17.69 17.84
N THR A 112 -10.02 -18.13 18.69
CA THR A 112 -9.43 -19.48 18.59
C THR A 112 -9.89 -20.31 19.78
N SER A 113 -10.43 -21.50 19.52
CA SER A 113 -10.93 -22.45 20.53
C SER A 113 -9.83 -23.29 21.20
N LEU A 114 -8.55 -22.96 20.99
CA LEU A 114 -7.39 -23.76 21.44
C LEU A 114 -6.91 -23.44 22.87
N GLN A 115 -7.71 -22.75 23.69
CA GLN A 115 -7.39 -22.46 25.10
C GLN A 115 -8.12 -23.38 26.10
N ALA A 116 -8.55 -24.56 25.67
CA ALA A 116 -9.20 -25.54 26.53
C ALA A 116 -8.41 -26.86 26.56
N GLU A 117 -7.17 -26.80 27.04
CA GLU A 117 -6.36 -27.94 27.53
C GLU A 117 -5.29 -27.41 28.49
#